data_AF-A0A060VP80-F1
#
_entry.id   AF-A0A060VP80-F1
#
_cell.length_a   1.000
_cell.length_b   1.000
_cell.length_c   1.000
_cell.angle_alpha   90.00
_cell.angle_beta   90.00
_cell.angle_gamma   90.00
#
_symmetry.space_group_name_H-M   'P 1'
#
loop_
_entity.id
_entity.type
_entity.pdbx_description
1 polymer ?
#
loop_
_entity_poly.entity_id
_entity_poly.type
_entity_poly.pdbx_seq_one_letter_code
_entity_poly.pdbx_strand_id
1 'polypeptide(L)' 'MSAVRLLLLFLLCSHFVSLCHGACSEVDSDTEAVAGKGFKLGCISCKMRPEVEASATVNWYFKAKGEAEFAHVSI' A
#
# COMPACT_ATOMS: atom_id res chain seq x y z
N MET A 1 38.88 15.78 -16.90
CA MET A 1 38.86 15.01 -15.63
C MET A 1 37.56 15.15 -14.83
N SER A 2 36.87 16.30 -14.86
CA SER A 2 35.58 16.51 -14.15
C SER A 2 34.39 15.76 -14.78
N ALA A 3 34.22 15.84 -16.11
CA ALA A 3 33.08 15.23 -16.82
C ALA A 3 33.04 13.69 -16.76
N VAL A 4 34.20 13.03 -16.89
CA VAL A 4 34.31 11.56 -16.79
C VAL A 4 33.96 11.09 -15.38
N ARG A 5 34.37 11.83 -14.33
CA ARG A 5 34.00 11.53 -12.95
C ARG A 5 32.49 11.70 -12.72
N LEU A 6 31.88 12.76 -13.26
CA LEU A 6 30.43 12.94 -13.19
C LEU A 6 29.67 11.79 -13.88
N LEU A 7 30.08 11.42 -15.10
CA LEU A 7 29.49 10.30 -15.84
C LEU A 7 29.57 8.98 -15.08
N LEU A 8 30.72 8.69 -14.46
CA LEU A 8 30.90 7.51 -13.63
C LEU A 8 29.98 7.52 -12.40
N LEU A 9 29.84 8.68 -11.72
CA LEU A 9 28.92 8.81 -10.59
C LEU A 9 27.46 8.60 -10.98
N PHE A 10 27.02 9.17 -12.11
CA PHE A 10 25.66 8.97 -12.62
C PHE A 10 25.38 7.50 -12.94
N LEU A 11 26.30 6.83 -13.64
CA LEU A 11 26.17 5.41 -13.96
C LEU A 11 26.11 4.54 -12.70
N LEU A 12 26.92 4.88 -11.68
CA LEU A 12 26.87 4.19 -10.39
C LEU A 12 25.51 4.40 -9.72
N CYS A 13 25.05 5.66 -9.59
CA CYS A 13 23.78 5.98 -8.95
C CYS A 13 22.59 5.29 -9.63
N SER A 14 22.53 5.29 -10.97
CA SER A 14 21.46 4.60 -11.70
C SER A 14 21.44 3.08 -11.45
N HIS A 15 22.62 2.46 -11.32
CA HIS A 15 22.72 1.04 -11.02
C HIS A 15 22.32 0.71 -9.57
N PHE A 16 22.55 1.62 -8.63
CA PHE A 16 22.11 1.46 -7.23
C PHE A 16 20.61 1.71 -7.05
N VAL A 17 20.00 2.60 -7.83
CA VAL A 17 18.55 2.82 -7.79
C VAL A 17 17.77 1.58 -8.23
N SER A 18 18.29 0.79 -9.18
CA SER A 18 17.65 -0.48 -9.57
C SER A 18 17.73 -1.57 -8.49
N LEU A 19 18.59 -1.39 -7.47
CA LEU A 19 18.70 -2.29 -6.31
C LEU A 19 17.73 -1.90 -5.17
N CYS A 20 17.22 -0.67 -5.17
CA CYS A 20 16.21 -0.23 -4.22
C CYS A 20 14.88 -0.90 -4.55
N HIS A 21 14.48 -1.88 -3.72
CA HIS A 21 13.14 -2.44 -3.81
C HIS A 21 12.15 -1.49 -3.13
N GLY A 22 10.99 -1.30 -3.74
CA GLY A 22 9.89 -0.59 -3.08
C GLY A 22 9.49 -1.32 -1.79
N ALA A 23 9.22 -0.56 -0.74
CA ALA A 23 8.68 -1.09 0.50
C ALA A 23 7.14 -1.01 0.49
N CYS A 24 6.50 -1.88 1.27
CA CYS A 24 5.08 -1.75 1.57
C CYS A 24 4.88 -0.72 2.69
N SER A 25 3.91 0.18 2.53
CA SER A 25 3.50 1.11 3.58
C SER A 25 2.02 0.99 3.81
N GLU A 26 1.63 0.77 5.06
CA GLU A 26 0.24 0.84 5.49
C GLU A 26 -0.14 2.31 5.56
N VAL A 27 -1.26 2.66 4.92
CA VAL A 27 -1.85 4.00 4.97
C VAL A 27 -3.33 3.86 5.27
N ASP A 28 -3.83 4.72 6.15
CA ASP A 28 -5.23 4.72 6.55
C ASP A 28 -6.13 5.14 5.38
N SER A 29 -7.34 4.59 5.35
CA SER A 29 -8.36 4.99 4.37
C SER A 29 -8.96 6.33 4.73
N ASP A 30 -9.43 7.05 3.72
CA ASP A 30 -10.27 8.23 3.92
C ASP A 30 -11.54 7.88 4.71
N THR A 31 -12.08 8.85 5.46
CA THR A 31 -13.30 8.70 6.26
C THR A 31 -14.49 9.49 5.72
N GLU A 32 -14.25 10.46 4.84
CA GLU A 32 -15.28 11.39 4.36
C GLU A 32 -15.69 11.04 2.93
N ALA A 33 -16.96 10.65 2.77
CA ALA A 33 -17.55 10.29 1.47
C ALA A 33 -18.57 11.33 0.99
N VAL A 34 -18.64 11.54 -0.32
CA VAL A 34 -19.64 12.41 -0.94
C VAL A 34 -20.86 11.60 -1.37
N ALA A 35 -22.04 11.97 -0.89
CA ALA A 35 -23.29 11.29 -1.22
C ALA A 35 -23.51 11.21 -2.75
N GLY A 36 -23.91 10.03 -3.22
CA GLY A 36 -24.15 9.76 -4.64
C GLY A 36 -22.89 9.55 -5.49
N LYS A 37 -21.69 9.59 -4.90
CA LYS A 37 -20.43 9.25 -5.58
C LYS A 37 -19.87 7.94 -5.02
N GLY A 38 -19.14 7.21 -5.87
CA GLY A 38 -18.37 6.05 -5.41
C GLY A 38 -17.28 6.47 -4.43
N PHE A 39 -17.09 5.66 -3.39
CA PHE A 39 -16.08 5.86 -2.37
C PHE A 39 -15.25 4.58 -2.19
N LYS A 40 -13.94 4.72 -2.06
CA LYS A 40 -13.03 3.59 -1.89
C LYS A 40 -12.66 3.47 -0.42
N LEU A 41 -12.99 2.33 0.19
CA LEU A 41 -12.47 1.92 1.49
C LEU A 41 -11.24 1.04 1.29
N GLY A 42 -10.08 1.54 1.72
CA GLY A 42 -8.82 0.81 1.66
C GLY A 42 -8.52 0.08 2.98
N CYS A 43 -7.97 -1.12 2.88
CA CYS A 43 -7.33 -1.80 4.00
C CYS A 43 -6.01 -2.39 3.50
N ILE A 44 -4.89 -1.86 3.98
CA ILE A 44 -3.56 -2.32 3.60
C ILE A 44 -2.94 -2.98 4.82
N SER A 45 -2.59 -4.25 4.68
CA SER A 45 -1.83 -4.99 5.68
C SER A 45 -0.57 -5.53 5.03
N CYS A 46 0.57 -4.98 5.44
CA CYS A 46 1.87 -5.34 4.91
C CYS A 46 2.41 -6.57 5.65
N LYS A 47 2.93 -7.54 4.90
CA LYS A 47 3.70 -8.64 5.51
C LYS A 47 4.93 -8.06 6.21
N MET A 48 5.24 -8.56 7.41
CA MET A 48 6.47 -8.18 8.12
C MET A 48 7.74 -8.53 7.33
N ARG A 49 7.71 -9.60 6.53
CA ARG A 49 8.78 -10.01 5.62
C ARG A 49 8.23 -10.19 4.19
N PRO A 50 8.57 -9.32 3.23
CA PRO A 50 8.01 -9.35 1.88
C PRO A 50 8.43 -10.57 1.05
N GLU A 51 9.59 -11.14 1.33
CA GLU A 51 10.19 -12.27 0.60
C GLU A 51 9.52 -13.62 0.91
N VAL A 52 8.76 -13.72 2.01
CA VAL A 52 8.12 -14.98 2.42
C VAL A 52 6.81 -15.17 1.67
N GLU A 53 6.65 -16.27 0.93
CA GLU A 53 5.39 -16.59 0.24
C GLU A 53 4.22 -16.72 1.24
N ALA A 54 3.05 -16.20 0.86
CA ALA A 54 1.87 -16.22 1.70
C ALA A 54 0.59 -16.23 0.86
N SER A 55 -0.48 -16.80 1.43
CA SER A 55 -1.85 -16.67 0.94
C SER A 55 -2.69 -16.00 2.03
N ALA A 56 -3.65 -15.18 1.62
CA ALA A 56 -4.51 -14.42 2.53
C ALA A 56 -5.95 -14.38 2.03
N THR A 57 -6.87 -14.25 2.98
CA THR A 57 -8.30 -14.04 2.72
C THR A 57 -8.71 -12.75 3.40
N VAL A 58 -9.64 -12.01 2.78
CA VAL A 58 -10.18 -10.76 3.33
C VAL A 58 -11.68 -10.93 3.52
N ASN A 59 -12.17 -10.60 4.71
CA ASN A 59 -13.59 -10.54 5.01
C ASN A 59 -13.93 -9.11 5.45
N TRP A 60 -15.01 -8.56 4.93
CA TRP A 60 -15.46 -7.22 5.26
C TRP A 60 -16.69 -7.30 6.16
N TYR A 61 -16.74 -6.42 7.15
CA TYR A 61 -17.84 -6.34 8.09
C TYR A 61 -18.23 -4.88 8.31
N PHE A 62 -19.53 -4.62 8.40
CA PHE A 62 -20.08 -3.29 8.61
C PHE A 62 -21.03 -3.29 9.80
N LYS A 63 -20.99 -2.22 10.59
CA LYS A 63 -21.88 -1.99 11.72
C LYS A 63 -22.51 -0.62 11.55
N ALA A 64 -23.82 -0.57 11.37
CA ALA A 64 -24.49 0.72 11.25
C ALA A 64 -24.55 1.43 12.60
N LYS A 65 -24.71 2.76 12.56
CA LYS A 65 -24.86 3.56 13.78
C LYS A 65 -26.12 3.12 14.54
N GLY A 66 -25.95 2.72 15.81
CA GLY A 66 -27.03 2.27 16.68
C GLY A 66 -27.24 0.75 16.72
N GLU A 67 -26.55 -0.01 15.86
CA GLU A 67 -26.56 -1.47 15.94
C GLU A 67 -25.56 -1.97 17.00
N ALA A 68 -25.78 -3.19 17.49
CA ALA A 68 -24.89 -3.83 18.45
C ALA A 68 -23.81 -4.68 17.76
N GLU A 69 -24.17 -5.36 16.68
CA GLU A 69 -23.35 -6.37 16.01
C GLU A 69 -22.88 -5.93 14.63
N PHE A 70 -21.84 -6.59 14.13
CA PHE A 70 -21.35 -6.41 12.77
C PHE A 70 -22.04 -7.39 11.81
N ALA A 71 -22.45 -6.90 10.65
CA ALA A 71 -22.92 -7.73 9.54
C ALA A 71 -21.79 -7.97 8.53
N HIS A 72 -21.72 -9.19 7.97
CA HIS A 72 -20.76 -9.50 6.91
C HIS A 72 -21.17 -8.80 5.60
N VAL A 73 -20.21 -8.16 4.96
CA VAL A 73 -20.38 -7.54 3.64
C VAL A 73 -19.95 -8.54 2.59
N SER A 74 -20.92 -9.06 1.85
CA SER A 74 -20.66 -9.87 0.66
C SER A 74 -20.36 -8.94 -0.50
N ILE A 75 -19.10 -8.88 -0.92
CA ILE A 75 -18.59 -8.08 -2.05
C ILE A 75 -18.54 -8.96 -3.30
#